data_AF-A0A076N200-F1
#
_entry.id   AF-A0A076N200-F1
#
_cell.length_a   1.000
_cell.length_b   1.000
_cell.length_c   1.000
_cell.angle_alpha   90.00
_cell.angle_beta   90.00
_cell.angle_gamma   90.00
#
_symmetry.space_group_name_H-M   'P 1'
#
loop_
_entity.id
_entity.type
_entity.pdbx_description
1 polymer ?
#
loop_
_entity_poly.entity_id
_entity_poly.type
_entity_poly.pdbx_seq_one_letter_code
_entity_poly.pdbx_strand_id
1 'polypeptide(L)'
;MRTPLERLTRAFWGHLRDFPLPEPCRVTLHPGMPEIQVQVAPGEAGVHLAELLLWAYTLDQVTATWWRTEQNNLHITIRGRSQDGAQFLVYGGVAWRHCGGLVQLATGAREGVSVDELYTLRMLLDEQAVEVAA
;
A
#
# COMPACT_ATOMS: atom_id res chain seq x y z
N MET A 1 -12.14 14.56 -27.57
CA MET A 1 -11.98 13.23 -26.97
C MET A 1 -10.85 13.30 -25.96
N ARG A 2 -11.01 12.85 -24.72
CA ARG A 2 -9.89 12.84 -23.75
C ARG A 2 -9.06 11.57 -23.90
N THR A 3 -7.74 11.70 -23.90
CA THR A 3 -6.82 10.56 -24.01
C THR A 3 -6.93 9.67 -22.75
N PRO A 4 -6.56 8.38 -22.81
CA PRO A 4 -6.52 7.54 -21.62
C PRO A 4 -5.63 8.10 -20.51
N LEU A 5 -4.50 8.71 -20.88
CA LEU A 5 -3.61 9.38 -19.93
C LEU A 5 -4.31 10.53 -19.20
N GLU A 6 -5.00 11.42 -19.92
CA GLU A 6 -5.74 12.53 -19.31
C GLU A 6 -6.83 12.05 -18.34
N ARG A 7 -7.47 10.91 -18.63
CA ARG A 7 -8.46 10.32 -17.72
C ARG A 7 -7.82 9.82 -16.43
N LEU A 8 -6.70 9.11 -16.53
CA LEU A 8 -5.99 8.61 -15.35
C LEU A 8 -5.41 9.75 -14.50
N THR A 9 -4.82 10.76 -15.13
CA THR A 9 -4.34 11.95 -14.43
C THR A 9 -5.48 12.65 -13.70
N ARG A 10 -6.63 12.83 -14.34
CA ARG A 10 -7.81 13.42 -13.68
C ARG A 10 -8.30 12.56 -12.51
N ALA A 11 -8.40 11.24 -12.69
CA ALA A 11 -8.86 10.35 -11.64
C ALA A 11 -7.94 10.37 -10.41
N PHE A 12 -6.61 10.40 -10.63
CA PHE A 12 -5.63 10.54 -9.56
C PHE A 12 -5.83 11.85 -8.78
N TRP A 13 -5.88 12.99 -9.47
CA TRP A 13 -6.07 14.30 -8.83
C TRP A 13 -7.47 14.49 -8.24
N GLY A 14 -8.49 13.81 -8.76
CA GLY A 14 -9.82 13.75 -8.17
C GLY A 14 -9.77 13.05 -6.82
N HIS A 15 -9.19 11.85 -6.80
CA HIS A 15 -9.02 11.05 -5.58
C HIS A 15 -8.28 11.81 -4.47
N LEU A 16 -7.15 12.46 -4.79
CA LEU A 16 -6.39 13.25 -3.81
C LEU A 16 -7.11 14.52 -3.32
N ARG A 17 -8.10 15.00 -4.06
CA ARG A 17 -8.91 16.15 -3.63
C ARG A 17 -9.99 15.72 -2.64
N ASP A 18 -10.54 14.54 -2.83
CA ASP A 18 -11.59 13.98 -1.99
C ASP A 18 -11.01 13.41 -0.69
N PHE A 19 -9.76 12.94 -0.72
CA PHE A 19 -9.08 12.35 0.43
C PHE A 19 -7.70 12.99 0.67
N PRO A 20 -7.44 13.57 1.86
CA PRO A 20 -6.15 14.16 2.21
C PRO A 20 -5.13 13.05 2.54
N LEU A 21 -4.64 12.38 1.51
CA LEU A 21 -3.70 11.26 1.61
C LEU A 21 -2.24 11.73 1.68
N PRO A 22 -1.33 10.95 2.29
CA PRO A 22 0.10 11.21 2.26
C PRO A 22 0.63 11.31 0.82
N GLU A 23 1.61 12.21 0.61
CA GLU A 23 2.23 12.41 -0.70
C GLU A 23 3.00 11.13 -1.12
N PRO A 24 2.66 10.52 -2.28
CA PRO A 24 3.37 9.34 -2.74
C PRO A 24 4.77 9.69 -3.25
N CYS A 25 5.73 8.78 -3.09
CA CYS A 25 7.07 9.00 -3.64
C CYS A 25 7.14 8.71 -5.15
N ARG A 26 6.19 7.94 -5.68
CA ARG A 26 6.08 7.65 -7.11
C ARG A 26 4.64 7.38 -7.50
N VAL A 27 4.23 7.95 -8.62
CA VAL A 27 2.96 7.64 -9.29
C VAL A 27 3.26 7.21 -10.73
N THR A 28 2.72 6.06 -11.14
CA THR A 28 2.84 5.57 -12.51
C THR A 28 1.44 5.37 -13.08
N LEU A 29 1.17 6.01 -14.22
CA LEU A 29 -0.10 5.88 -14.93
C LEU A 29 0.08 4.88 -16.07
N HIS A 30 -0.82 3.91 -16.19
CA HIS A 30 -0.78 2.89 -17.23
C HIS A 30 -1.92 3.10 -18.24
N PRO A 31 -1.76 3.88 -19.32
CA PRO A 31 -2.83 4.11 -20.30
C PRO A 31 -3.36 2.84 -20.99
N GLY A 32 -2.53 1.81 -21.14
CA GLY A 32 -2.90 0.54 -21.79
C GLY A 32 -3.64 -0.45 -20.88
N MET A 33 -3.54 -0.27 -19.56
CA MET A 33 -4.26 -1.03 -18.54
C MET A 33 -4.74 -0.01 -17.52
N PRO A 34 -6.03 0.40 -17.50
CA PRO A 34 -6.51 1.62 -16.82
C PRO A 34 -6.32 1.58 -15.29
N GLU A 35 -5.07 1.71 -14.85
CA GLU A 35 -4.54 1.49 -13.52
C GLU A 35 -3.58 2.62 -13.18
N ILE A 36 -3.73 3.10 -11.95
CA ILE A 36 -2.87 4.10 -11.31
C ILE A 36 -2.06 3.34 -10.26
N GLN A 37 -0.76 3.29 -10.44
CA GLN A 37 0.16 2.70 -9.47
C GLN A 37 0.72 3.80 -8.57
N VAL A 38 0.61 3.59 -7.27
CA VAL A 38 1.05 4.53 -6.24
C VAL A 38 2.03 3.83 -5.32
N GLN A 39 3.24 4.36 -5.22
CA GLN A 39 4.22 3.94 -4.22
C GLN A 39 4.19 4.94 -3.07
N VAL A 40 3.88 4.48 -1.87
CA VAL A 40 3.94 5.32 -0.67
C VAL A 40 5.40 5.62 -0.30
N ALA A 41 5.64 6.69 0.45
CA ALA A 41 6.99 7.10 0.81
C ALA A 41 7.66 6.04 1.71
N PRO A 42 8.97 5.78 1.55
CA PRO A 42 9.68 4.92 2.49
C PRO A 42 9.72 5.58 3.87
N GLY A 43 9.62 4.78 4.92
CA GLY A 43 9.62 5.28 6.30
C GLY A 43 9.80 4.17 7.31
N GLU A 44 9.64 4.51 8.59
CA GLU A 44 9.57 3.52 9.67
C GLU A 44 8.41 2.54 9.45
N ALA A 45 8.56 1.28 9.85
CA ALA A 45 7.65 0.21 9.45
C ALA A 45 6.18 0.47 9.83
N GLY A 46 5.93 0.95 11.05
CA GLY A 46 4.59 1.30 11.53
C GLY A 46 3.97 2.47 10.75
N VAL A 47 4.72 3.55 10.54
CA VAL A 47 4.30 4.71 9.74
C VAL A 47 4.00 4.30 8.30
N HIS A 48 4.89 3.52 7.70
CA HIS A 48 4.76 3.07 6.32
C HIS A 48 3.50 2.21 6.11
N LEU A 49 3.19 1.31 7.06
CA LEU A 49 1.94 0.56 7.05
C LEU A 49 0.72 1.45 7.27
N ALA A 50 0.81 2.45 8.16
CA ALA A 50 -0.27 3.40 8.36
C ALA A 50 -0.60 4.17 7.07
N GLU A 51 0.41 4.59 6.30
CA GLU A 51 0.18 5.23 5.00
C GLU A 51 -0.51 4.29 4.00
N LEU A 52 -0.08 3.03 3.90
CA LEU A 52 -0.75 2.03 3.05
C LEU A 52 -2.21 1.82 3.47
N LEU A 53 -2.48 1.75 4.77
CA LEU A 53 -3.83 1.59 5.31
C LEU A 53 -4.71 2.81 5.03
N LEU A 54 -4.19 4.03 5.12
CA LEU A 54 -4.94 5.24 4.74
C LEU A 54 -5.40 5.16 3.29
N TRP A 55 -4.53 4.74 2.37
CA TRP A 55 -4.94 4.50 0.99
C TRP A 55 -6.01 3.41 0.88
N ALA A 56 -5.84 2.28 1.56
CA ALA A 56 -6.79 1.18 1.55
C ALA A 56 -8.21 1.63 1.93
N TYR A 57 -8.35 2.43 3.00
CA TYR A 57 -9.65 2.90 3.49
C TYR A 57 -10.35 3.92 2.58
N THR A 58 -9.66 4.46 1.58
CA THR A 58 -10.27 5.38 0.58
C THR A 58 -10.76 4.68 -0.69
N LEU A 59 -10.47 3.38 -0.82
CA LEU A 59 -10.75 2.61 -2.01
C LEU A 59 -11.91 1.64 -1.77
N ASP A 60 -12.66 1.36 -2.83
CA ASP A 60 -13.69 0.32 -2.86
C ASP A 60 -13.11 -1.00 -3.37
N GLN A 61 -13.77 -2.11 -2.98
CA GLN A 61 -13.44 -3.48 -3.44
C GLN A 61 -11.97 -3.85 -3.18
N VAL A 62 -11.49 -3.51 -1.99
CA VAL A 62 -10.08 -3.65 -1.63
C VAL A 62 -9.66 -5.10 -1.55
N THR A 63 -8.52 -5.40 -2.16
CA THR A 63 -7.79 -6.66 -1.97
C THR A 63 -6.35 -6.33 -1.61
N ALA A 64 -5.77 -7.09 -0.68
CA ALA A 64 -4.39 -6.92 -0.30
C ALA A 64 -3.60 -8.23 -0.41
N THR A 65 -2.31 -8.09 -0.64
CA THR A 65 -1.37 -9.20 -0.61
C THR A 65 -0.07 -8.74 0.01
N TRP A 66 0.60 -9.64 0.70
CA TRP A 66 1.97 -9.45 1.13
C TRP A 66 2.90 -10.50 0.51
N TRP A 67 4.14 -10.13 0.28
CA TRP A 67 5.13 -10.95 -0.41
C TRP A 67 6.48 -10.75 0.26
N ARG A 68 7.11 -11.84 0.70
CA ARG A 68 8.50 -11.78 1.13
C ARG A 68 9.41 -11.84 -0.10
N THR A 69 10.02 -10.71 -0.44
CA THR A 69 10.89 -10.61 -1.63
C THR A 69 12.24 -11.30 -1.42
N GLU A 70 12.92 -11.63 -2.52
CA GLU A 70 14.29 -12.16 -2.51
C GLU A 70 15.30 -11.22 -1.82
N GLN A 71 15.02 -9.91 -1.84
CA GLN A 71 15.82 -8.89 -1.16
C GLN A 71 15.47 -8.74 0.34
N ASN A 72 14.75 -9.70 0.92
CA ASN A 72 14.33 -9.69 2.32
C ASN A 72 13.53 -8.43 2.71
N ASN A 73 12.54 -8.07 1.89
CA ASN A 73 11.52 -7.09 2.26
C ASN A 73 10.15 -7.78 2.33
N LEU A 74 9.30 -7.31 3.22
CA LEU A 74 7.87 -7.56 3.13
C LEU A 74 7.27 -6.51 2.20
N HIS A 75 7.03 -6.90 0.95
CA HIS A 75 6.35 -6.05 -0.03
C HIS A 75 4.84 -6.22 0.12
N ILE A 76 4.14 -5.10 0.19
CA ILE A 76 2.69 -5.07 0.39
C ILE A 76 2.07 -4.39 -0.82
N THR A 77 1.01 -4.99 -1.34
CA THR A 77 0.24 -4.47 -2.46
C THR A 77 -1.22 -4.44 -2.07
N ILE A 78 -1.85 -3.30 -2.30
CA ILE A 78 -3.27 -3.04 -2.08
C ILE A 78 -3.86 -2.64 -3.43
N ARG A 79 -4.93 -3.32 -3.84
CA ARG A 79 -5.68 -3.00 -5.05
C ARG A 79 -7.09 -2.60 -4.67
N GLY A 80 -7.62 -1.61 -5.34
CA GLY A 80 -9.00 -1.18 -5.15
C GLY A 80 -9.42 -0.20 -6.23
N ARG A 81 -10.60 0.39 -6.07
CA ARG A 81 -11.16 1.36 -7.01
C ARG A 81 -11.44 2.68 -6.32
N SER A 82 -11.17 3.80 -6.98
CA SER A 82 -11.71 5.08 -6.50
C SER A 82 -13.23 5.13 -6.72
N GLN A 83 -13.89 6.10 -6.10
CA GLN A 83 -15.33 6.36 -6.30
C GLN A 83 -15.68 6.64 -7.77
N ASP A 84 -14.76 7.29 -8.51
CA ASP A 84 -14.86 7.52 -9.96
C ASP A 84 -14.60 6.25 -10.81
N GLY A 85 -14.31 5.11 -10.18
CA GLY A 85 -14.14 3.80 -10.81
C GLY A 85 -12.74 3.49 -11.35
N ALA A 86 -11.74 4.37 -11.15
CA ALA A 86 -10.38 4.12 -11.59
C ALA A 86 -9.70 3.03 -10.74
N GLN A 87 -8.93 2.13 -11.37
CA GLN A 87 -8.18 1.12 -10.61
C GLN A 87 -6.95 1.75 -9.97
N PHE A 88 -6.74 1.46 -8.69
CA PHE A 88 -5.54 1.80 -7.96
C PHE A 88 -4.80 0.53 -7.55
N LEU A 89 -3.47 0.57 -7.69
CA LEU A 89 -2.55 -0.38 -7.09
C LEU A 89 -1.58 0.43 -6.23
N VAL A 90 -1.77 0.38 -4.92
CA VAL A 90 -0.95 1.06 -3.93
C VAL A 90 0.02 0.05 -3.34
N TYR A 91 1.29 0.40 -3.23
CA TYR A 91 2.29 -0.54 -2.74
C TYR A 91 3.41 0.14 -1.96
N GLY A 92 4.08 -0.70 -1.16
CA GLY A 92 5.16 -0.30 -0.27
C GLY A 92 5.97 -1.52 0.15
N GLY A 93 7.05 -1.30 0.88
CA GLY A 93 7.88 -2.37 1.42
C GLY A 93 8.52 -1.99 2.74
N VAL A 94 8.48 -2.91 3.70
CA VAL A 94 9.22 -2.81 4.96
C VAL A 94 10.33 -3.85 4.98
N ALA A 95 11.46 -3.53 5.62
CA ALA A 95 12.54 -4.50 5.75
C ALA A 95 12.06 -5.72 6.56
N TRP A 96 12.32 -6.94 6.07
CA TRP A 96 11.80 -8.18 6.69
C TRP A 96 12.24 -8.35 8.14
N ARG A 97 13.46 -7.89 8.48
CA ARG A 97 13.96 -7.88 9.86
C ARG A 97 13.09 -7.10 10.85
N HIS A 98 12.35 -6.09 10.38
CA HIS A 98 11.45 -5.30 11.24
C HIS A 98 10.14 -6.03 11.51
N CYS A 99 9.81 -7.10 10.77
CA CYS A 99 8.58 -7.85 10.99
C CYS A 99 8.63 -8.71 12.26
N GLY A 100 9.79 -8.90 12.91
CA GLY A 100 9.88 -9.52 14.24
C GLY A 100 9.27 -10.92 14.37
N GLY A 101 9.11 -11.67 13.27
CA GLY A 101 8.41 -12.96 13.26
C GLY A 101 6.87 -12.88 13.28
N LEU A 102 6.29 -11.67 13.24
CA LEU A 102 4.85 -11.41 13.18
C LEU A 102 4.20 -11.91 11.88
N VAL A 103 5.01 -12.06 10.82
CA VAL A 103 4.60 -12.60 9.53
C VAL A 103 5.44 -13.83 9.22
N GLN A 104 4.79 -14.95 8.91
CA GLN A 104 5.45 -16.21 8.59
C GLN A 104 5.36 -16.52 7.09
N LEU A 105 6.32 -16.01 6.32
CA LEU A 105 6.45 -16.28 4.89
C LEU A 105 7.85 -16.82 4.57
N ALA A 106 7.89 -17.88 3.76
CA ALA A 106 9.13 -18.30 3.10
C ALA A 106 9.60 -17.22 2.11
N THR A 107 10.90 -17.16 1.83
CA THR A 107 11.42 -16.25 0.79
C THR A 107 10.76 -16.57 -0.56
N GLY A 108 10.31 -15.53 -1.27
CA GLY A 108 9.59 -15.66 -2.52
C GLY A 108 8.09 -15.94 -2.36
N ALA A 109 7.62 -16.36 -1.18
CA ALA A 109 6.22 -16.69 -0.95
C ALA A 109 5.33 -15.45 -0.85
N ARG A 110 4.12 -15.58 -1.41
CA ARG A 110 3.08 -14.54 -1.44
C ARG A 110 1.78 -15.11 -0.91
N GLU A 111 1.04 -14.28 -0.20
CA GLU A 111 -0.24 -14.61 0.38
C GLU A 111 -1.21 -13.43 0.28
N GLY A 112 -2.50 -13.73 0.14
CA GLY A 112 -3.58 -12.74 0.19
C GLY A 112 -3.98 -12.47 1.62
N VAL A 113 -4.19 -11.21 1.96
CA VAL A 113 -4.53 -10.77 3.31
C VAL A 113 -5.69 -9.78 3.29
N SER A 114 -6.40 -9.69 4.40
CA SER A 114 -7.38 -8.66 4.68
C SER A 114 -6.73 -7.34 5.10
N VAL A 115 -7.49 -6.25 5.00
CA VAL A 115 -7.07 -4.94 5.52
C VAL A 115 -6.92 -4.98 7.05
N ASP A 116 -7.75 -5.77 7.74
CA ASP A 116 -7.70 -5.94 9.19
C ASP A 116 -6.41 -6.65 9.64
N GLU A 117 -5.90 -7.61 8.87
CA GLU A 117 -4.60 -8.25 9.13
C GLU A 117 -3.44 -7.26 8.96
N LEU A 118 -3.50 -6.37 7.95
CA LEU A 118 -2.52 -5.30 7.80
C LEU A 118 -2.57 -4.29 8.95
N TYR A 119 -3.79 -3.96 9.42
CA TYR A 119 -3.98 -3.10 10.59
C TYR A 119 -3.43 -3.75 11.86
N THR A 120 -3.67 -5.05 12.04
CA THR A 120 -3.14 -5.84 13.16
C THR A 120 -1.61 -5.87 13.14
N LEU A 121 -1.00 -6.11 11.97
CA LEU A 121 0.46 -6.06 11.82
C LEU A 121 1.02 -4.68 12.22
N ARG A 122 0.38 -3.59 11.79
CA ARG A 122 0.78 -2.23 12.17
C ARG A 122 0.74 -2.02 13.68
N MET A 123 -0.31 -2.49 14.35
CA MET A 123 -0.45 -2.34 15.81
C MET A 123 0.67 -3.10 16.55
N LEU A 124 0.94 -4.33 16.14
CA LEU A 124 1.98 -5.16 16.74
C LEU A 124 3.40 -4.59 16.52
N LEU A 125 3.64 -3.93 15.39
CA LEU A 125 4.93 -3.26 15.13
C LEU A 125 5.13 -2.03 16.02
N ASP A 126 4.07 -1.27 16.27
CA ASP A 126 4.13 -0.12 17.18
C ASP A 126 4.38 -0.57 18.63
N GLU A 127 3.76 -1.68 19.07
CA GLU A 127 4.01 -2.28 20.39
C GLU A 127 5.48 -2.73 20.55
N GLN A 128 6.04 -3.39 19.53
CA GLN A 128 7.46 -3.79 19.54
C GLN A 128 8.41 -2.58 19.61
N ALA A 129 8.07 -1.47 18.94
CA ALA A 129 8.89 -0.27 18.98
C ALA A 129 8.92 0.37 20.39
N VAL A 130 7.83 0.29 21.14
CA VAL A 130 7.74 0.77 22.52
C VAL A 130 8.57 -0.10 23.47
N GLU A 131 8.50 -1.43 23.32
CA GLU A 131 9.27 -2.36 24.18
C GLU A 131 10.78 -2.24 24.00
N VAL A 132 11.27 -1.96 22.79
CA VAL A 132 12.72 -1.79 22.53
C VAL A 132 13.27 -0.46 23.08
N ALA A 133 12.40 0.54 23.28
CA ALA A 133 12.79 1.86 23.78
C ALA A 133 12.76 1.98 25.32
N ALA A 134 12.19 1.00 26.02
CA ALA A 134 12.07 0.95 27.48
C ALA A 134 13.25 0.19 28.14
#